data_AF-A0AAJ2NTM8-F1
#
_entry.id   AF-A0AAJ2NTM8-F1
#
_cell.length_a   1.000
_cell.length_b   1.000
_cell.length_c   1.000
_cell.angle_alpha   90.00
_cell.angle_beta   90.00
_cell.angle_gamma   90.00
#
_symmetry.space_group_name_H-M   'P 1'
#
loop_
_entity.id
_entity.type
_entity.pdbx_description
1 polymer ?
#
loop_
_entity_poly.entity_id
_entity_poly.type
_entity_poly.pdbx_seq_one_letter_code
_entity_poly.pdbx_strand_id
1 'polypeptide(L)'
;LKKSMLLKLREKDISIRNKTLYVSMEKNSRINNDQFTLFSFEALLLTAKEFGIEKVVIKNPPSKQIGPFELTKENKVPIAPNLRKI
;
A
#
# COMPACT_ATOMS: atom_id res chain seq x y z
N LEU A 1 -19.75 -5.87 -8.05
CA LEU A 1 -19.00 -4.60 -7.91
C LEU A 1 -17.66 -4.72 -8.63
N LYS A 2 -17.29 -3.76 -9.48
CA LYS A 2 -15.95 -3.67 -10.04
C LYS A 2 -15.02 -3.09 -8.97
N LYS A 3 -13.96 -3.81 -8.57
CA LYS A 3 -12.96 -3.29 -7.63
C LYS A 3 -12.28 -2.06 -8.26
N SER A 4 -12.33 -0.91 -7.58
CA SER A 4 -11.73 0.35 -8.03
C SER A 4 -10.21 0.40 -7.81
N MET A 5 -9.69 -0.49 -6.96
CA MET A 5 -8.29 -0.57 -6.61
C MET A 5 -7.53 -1.50 -7.57
N LEU A 6 -6.44 -1.00 -8.17
CA LEU A 6 -5.62 -1.79 -9.11
C LEU A 6 -4.71 -2.80 -8.40
N LEU A 7 -4.38 -2.54 -7.13
CA LEU A 7 -3.59 -3.47 -6.33
C LEU A 7 -4.43 -4.69 -5.97
N LYS A 8 -4.06 -5.84 -6.52
CA LYS A 8 -4.69 -7.13 -6.21
C LYS A 8 -4.10 -7.69 -4.93
N LEU A 9 -4.77 -7.40 -3.81
CA LEU A 9 -4.38 -7.88 -2.49
C LEU A 9 -4.97 -9.28 -2.23
N ARG A 10 -4.19 -10.13 -1.58
CA ARG A 10 -4.65 -11.41 -1.04
C ARG A 10 -5.36 -11.18 0.28
N GLU A 11 -6.68 -11.18 0.25
CA GLU A 11 -7.55 -10.91 1.41
C GLU A 11 -7.22 -11.81 2.62
N LYS A 12 -6.93 -13.09 2.36
CA LYS A 12 -6.54 -14.08 3.40
C LYS A 12 -5.23 -13.76 4.13
N ASP A 13 -4.38 -12.91 3.55
CA ASP A 13 -3.06 -12.59 4.07
C ASP A 13 -3.01 -11.18 4.69
N ILE A 14 -4.18 -10.53 4.85
CA ILE A 14 -4.30 -9.21 5.49
C ILE A 14 -4.34 -9.39 7.00
N SER A 15 -3.47 -8.67 7.71
CA SER A 15 -3.48 -8.64 9.18
C SER A 15 -2.98 -7.32 9.72
N ILE A 16 -3.47 -6.93 10.90
CA ILE A 16 -3.04 -5.73 11.62
C ILE A 16 -2.36 -6.17 12.91
N ARG A 17 -1.14 -5.68 13.17
CA ARG A 17 -0.42 -5.89 14.43
C ARG A 17 0.33 -4.62 14.80
N ASN A 18 0.23 -4.16 16.04
CA ASN A 18 0.94 -2.97 16.54
C ASN A 18 0.79 -1.76 15.59
N LYS A 19 -0.45 -1.44 15.21
CA LYS A 19 -0.80 -0.37 14.24
C LYS A 19 -0.05 -0.46 12.89
N THR A 20 0.37 -1.66 12.52
CA THR A 20 1.01 -1.95 11.23
C THR A 20 0.11 -2.89 10.45
N LEU A 21 -0.25 -2.48 9.23
CA LEU A 21 -1.02 -3.27 8.28
C LEU A 21 -0.05 -4.11 7.45
N TYR A 22 -0.19 -5.42 7.52
CA TYR A 22 0.54 -6.38 6.70
C TYR A 22 -0.40 -6.86 5.60
N VAL A 23 0.02 -6.68 4.35
CA VAL A 23 -0.71 -7.16 3.17
C VAL A 23 0.21 -7.99 2.31
N SER A 24 -0.37 -8.89 1.52
CA SER A 24 0.35 -9.61 0.48
C SER A 24 -0.36 -9.41 -0.85
N MET A 25 0.40 -9.40 -1.94
CA MET A 25 -0.14 -9.24 -3.29
C MET A 25 -0.31 -10.60 -3.97
N GLU A 26 -1.28 -10.72 -4.87
CA GLU A 26 -1.46 -11.95 -5.64
C GLU A 26 -0.19 -12.28 -6.45
N LYS A 27 0.17 -13.57 -6.51
CA LYS A 27 1.43 -14.02 -7.18
C LYS A 27 1.52 -13.58 -8.64
N ASN A 28 0.39 -13.43 -9.32
CA ASN A 28 0.31 -13.05 -10.73
C ASN A 28 -0.07 -11.57 -10.92
N SER A 29 -0.10 -10.76 -9.86
CA SER A 29 -0.38 -9.33 -9.99
C SER A 29 0.85 -8.67 -10.63
N ARG A 30 0.67 -8.13 -11.84
CA ARG A 30 1.66 -7.25 -12.44
C ARG A 30 1.51 -5.87 -11.82
N ILE A 31 2.59 -5.37 -11.24
CA ILE A 31 2.67 -4.02 -10.71
C ILE A 31 3.64 -3.27 -11.59
N ASN A 32 3.08 -2.37 -12.37
CA ASN A 32 3.86 -1.46 -13.19
C ASN A 32 4.20 -0.24 -12.35
N ASN A 33 5.36 0.36 -12.60
CA ASN A 33 5.71 1.63 -11.98
C ASN A 33 5.04 2.78 -12.76
N ASP A 34 3.71 2.81 -12.74
CA ASP A 34 2.89 3.83 -13.40
C ASP A 34 2.06 4.64 -12.40
N GLN A 35 1.51 5.76 -12.89
CA GLN A 35 0.78 6.71 -12.06
C GLN A 35 -0.50 6.10 -11.43
N PHE A 36 -1.19 5.21 -12.13
CA PHE A 36 -2.41 4.59 -11.61
C PHE A 36 -2.12 3.62 -10.47
N THR A 37 -1.01 2.88 -10.58
CA THR A 37 -0.53 1.97 -9.56
C THR A 37 -0.04 2.74 -8.33
N LEU A 38 0.65 3.86 -8.55
CA LEU A 38 1.02 4.81 -7.50
C LEU A 38 -0.20 5.33 -6.74
N PHE A 39 -1.20 5.86 -7.44
CA PHE A 39 -2.43 6.36 -6.82
C PHE A 39 -3.19 5.27 -6.06
N SER A 40 -3.20 4.04 -6.57
CA SER A 40 -3.80 2.92 -5.85
C SER A 40 -3.05 2.61 -4.54
N PHE A 41 -1.72 2.73 -4.53
CA PHE A 41 -0.94 2.55 -3.30
C PHE A 41 -1.14 3.70 -2.33
N GLU A 42 -1.18 4.95 -2.79
CA GLU A 42 -1.50 6.10 -1.95
C GLU A 42 -2.90 6.00 -1.33
N ALA A 43 -3.89 5.54 -2.11
CA ALA A 43 -5.23 5.27 -1.61
C ALA A 43 -5.25 4.18 -0.52
N LEU A 44 -4.41 3.15 -0.63
CA LEU A 44 -4.22 2.16 0.45
C LEU A 44 -3.69 2.82 1.72
N LEU A 45 -2.64 3.65 1.59
CA LEU A 45 -2.03 4.33 2.74
C LEU A 45 -3.03 5.29 3.40
N LEU A 46 -3.77 6.07 2.61
CA LEU A 46 -4.81 6.97 3.09
C LEU A 46 -5.94 6.20 3.78
N THR A 47 -6.37 5.08 3.20
CA THR A 47 -7.40 4.24 3.83
C THR A 47 -6.89 3.68 5.16
N ALA A 48 -5.66 3.16 5.21
CA ALA A 48 -5.06 2.63 6.43
C ALA A 48 -5.03 3.67 7.56
N LYS A 49 -4.76 4.95 7.21
CA LYS A 49 -4.81 6.08 8.14
C LYS A 49 -6.15 6.19 8.86
N GLU A 50 -7.26 6.09 8.13
CA GLU A 50 -8.61 6.21 8.69
C GLU A 50 -8.90 5.12 9.76
N PHE A 51 -8.15 4.02 9.73
CA PHE A 51 -8.22 2.95 10.73
C PHE A 51 -7.15 3.03 11.84
N GLY A 52 -6.44 4.17 11.95
CA GLY A 52 -5.41 4.37 12.97
C GLY A 52 -4.12 3.59 12.75
N ILE A 53 -3.88 3.11 11.52
CA ILE A 53 -2.65 2.43 11.12
C ILE A 53 -1.55 3.47 10.87
N GLU A 54 -0.35 3.19 11.37
CA GLU A 54 0.82 4.09 11.22
C GLU A 54 1.76 3.63 10.10
N LYS A 55 1.72 2.34 9.76
CA LYS A 55 2.63 1.71 8.79
C LYS A 55 1.94 0.64 7.95
N VAL A 56 2.37 0.50 6.70
CA VAL A 56 1.96 -0.58 5.81
C VAL A 56 3.19 -1.36 5.34
N VAL A 57 3.12 -2.68 5.39
CA VAL A 57 4.15 -3.61 4.94
C VAL A 57 3.58 -4.52 3.87
N ILE A 58 4.20 -4.52 2.69
CA ILE A 58 3.87 -5.48 1.63
C ILE A 58 4.81 -6.68 1.73
N LYS A 59 4.25 -7.87 1.99
CA LYS A 59 5.01 -9.12 2.01
C LYS A 59 5.24 -9.62 0.59
N ASN A 60 6.50 -9.89 0.26
CA ASN A 60 6.96 -10.44 -1.02
C ASN A 60 6.35 -9.70 -2.22
N PRO A 61 6.60 -8.38 -2.34
CA PRO A 61 6.00 -7.59 -3.41
C PRO A 61 6.54 -8.05 -4.78
N PRO A 62 5.72 -8.05 -5.84
CA PRO A 62 6.13 -8.46 -7.18
C PRO A 62 7.08 -7.43 -7.85
N SER A 63 7.13 -6.21 -7.33
CA SER A 63 8.10 -5.16 -7.69
C SER A 63 8.72 -4.62 -6.40
N LYS A 64 9.97 -4.13 -6.48
CA LYS A 64 10.61 -3.49 -5.32
C LYS A 64 10.14 -2.05 -5.11
N GLN A 65 9.59 -1.39 -6.15
CA GLN A 65 9.29 0.03 -6.13
C GLN A 65 7.99 0.37 -6.85
N ILE A 66 7.26 1.35 -6.30
CA ILE A 66 6.14 2.07 -6.94
C ILE A 66 6.36 3.56 -6.67
N GLY A 67 6.65 4.35 -7.70
CA GLY A 67 7.01 5.75 -7.60
C GLY A 67 8.12 5.98 -6.56
N PRO A 68 7.91 6.85 -5.56
CA PRO A 68 8.89 7.10 -4.50
C PRO A 68 8.91 6.00 -3.41
N PHE A 69 7.99 5.04 -3.45
CA PHE A 69 7.84 4.04 -2.39
C PHE A 69 8.65 2.77 -2.67
N GLU A 70 9.46 2.38 -1.70
CA GLU A 70 10.16 1.10 -1.69
C GLU A 70 9.31 0.06 -0.95
N LEU A 71 8.79 -0.94 -1.67
CA LEU A 71 7.79 -1.89 -1.15
C LEU A 71 8.39 -2.97 -0.23
N THR A 72 9.70 -3.17 -0.29
CA THR A 72 10.43 -4.11 0.57
C THR A 72 10.65 -3.57 1.98
N LYS A 73 10.29 -2.31 2.24
CA LYS A 73 10.43 -1.63 3.53
C LYS A 73 9.07 -1.30 4.14
N GLU A 74 9.08 -0.93 5.41
CA GLU A 74 7.91 -0.35 6.07
C GLU A 74 7.58 1.01 5.45
N ASN A 75 6.38 1.12 4.89
CA ASN A 75 5.90 2.38 4.31
C ASN A 75 5.06 3.12 5.35
N LYS A 76 5.48 4.33 5.70
CA LYS A 76 4.76 5.16 6.67
C LYS A 76 3.45 5.65 6.08
N VAL A 77 2.39 5.56 6.87
CA VAL A 77 1.11 6.17 6.52
C VAL A 77 1.23 7.70 6.62
N PRO A 78 0.71 8.46 5.64
CA PRO A 78 0.80 9.91 5.66
C PRO A 78 0.01 10.50 6.84
N ILE A 79 0.62 11.45 7.55
CA ILE A 79 0.00 12.17 8.68
C ILE A 79 -1.19 13.01 8.19
N ALA A 80 -1.09 13.57 6.97
CA ALA A 80 -2.18 14.27 6.30
C ALA A 80 -2.09 14.08 4.78
N PRO A 81 -3.22 14.16 4.05
CA PRO A 81 -3.28 13.86 2.61
C PRO A 81 -2.37 14.71 1.71
N ASN A 82 -1.91 15.88 2.18
CA ASN A 82 -1.07 16.81 1.42
C ASN A 82 -0.01 17.52 2.28
N LEU A 83 0.55 16.85 3.30
CA LEU A 83 1.61 17.46 4.11
C LEU A 83 2.93 17.46 3.32
N ARG A 84 3.30 18.62 2.77
CA ARG A 84 4.66 18.86 2.25
C ARG A 84 5.50 19.42 3.40
N LYS A 85 6.62 18.79 3.72
CA LYS A 85 7.66 19.46 4.50
C LYS A 85 8.27 20.50 3.57
N ILE A 86 7.95 21.77 3.83
CA ILE A 86 8.58 22.93 3.19
C ILE A 86 9.99 23.05 3.75
#